data_AF-A0A934D7I9-F1
#
_entry.id   AF-A0A934D7I9-F1
#
_cell.length_a   1.000
_cell.length_b   1.000
_cell.length_c   1.000
_cell.angle_alpha   90.00
_cell.angle_beta   90.00
_cell.angle_gamma   90.00
#
_symmetry.space_group_name_H-M   'P 1'
#
loop_
_entity.id
_entity.type
_entity.pdbx_description
1 polymer ?
#
loop_
_entity_poly.entity_id
_entity_poly.type
_entity_poly.pdbx_seq_one_letter_code
_entity_poly.pdbx_strand_id
1 'polypeptide(L)'
;MAQKPRYARGAVAILAGCLINFFGDMALGVNIELFWGLQTFDALWFIDMFVVPLIAGLVVGLIFGLGGKWLCYFPPLIVRLFSYFYLAKFAVIPDGASLMPMGWWGFFVILTIEAAAFGGVAGEIMIKKTYGRMPRHLYHKDQGRPDSDKPES
;
A
#
# COMPACT_ATOMS: atom_id res chain seq x y z
N MET A 1 -7.93 27.23 -9.58
CA MET A 1 -8.76 26.79 -8.43
C MET A 1 -8.35 25.40 -7.99
N ALA A 2 -8.28 25.18 -6.67
CA ALA A 2 -8.04 23.94 -5.93
C ALA A 2 -6.67 23.23 -6.08
N GLN A 3 -5.75 23.53 -5.16
CA GLN A 3 -4.69 22.61 -4.74
C GLN A 3 -5.38 21.31 -4.28
N LYS A 4 -5.42 20.26 -5.13
CA LYS A 4 -5.92 18.94 -4.72
C LYS A 4 -5.13 18.52 -3.48
N PRO A 5 -5.76 18.27 -2.31
CA PRO A 5 -5.03 18.03 -1.07
C PRO A 5 -4.26 16.71 -1.22
N ARG A 6 -2.96 16.82 -1.52
CA ARG A 6 -2.04 15.69 -1.73
C ARG A 6 -2.04 14.74 -0.54
N TYR A 7 -2.27 15.28 0.66
CA TYR A 7 -2.44 14.53 1.90
C TYR A 7 -3.71 13.67 1.93
N ALA A 8 -4.85 14.18 1.45
CA ALA A 8 -6.09 13.40 1.41
C ALA A 8 -5.97 12.19 0.48
N ARG A 9 -5.29 12.34 -0.67
CA ARG A 9 -4.99 11.23 -1.57
C ARG A 9 -4.08 10.18 -0.93
N GLY A 10 -3.10 10.62 -0.14
CA GLY A 10 -2.23 9.72 0.62
C GLY A 10 -3.00 8.94 1.68
N ALA A 11 -3.87 9.60 2.45
CA ALA A 11 -4.71 8.95 3.45
C ALA A 11 -5.65 7.90 2.81
N VAL A 12 -6.29 8.24 1.69
CA VAL A 12 -7.13 7.30 0.94
C VAL A 12 -6.32 6.10 0.43
N ALA A 13 -5.11 6.33 -0.07
CA ALA A 13 -4.25 5.26 -0.54
C ALA A 13 -3.84 4.31 0.60
N ILE A 14 -3.45 4.83 1.77
CA ILE A 14 -3.14 4.02 2.95
C ILE A 14 -4.35 3.19 3.36
N LEU A 15 -5.53 3.82 3.48
CA LEU A 15 -6.75 3.12 3.88
C LEU A 15 -7.11 2.00 2.89
N ALA A 16 -7.00 2.27 1.58
CA ALA A 16 -7.22 1.25 0.55
C ALA A 16 -6.24 0.07 0.71
N GLY A 17 -4.95 0.35 0.93
CA GLY A 17 -3.95 -0.68 1.19
C GLY A 17 -4.21 -1.47 2.47
N CYS A 18 -4.66 -0.81 3.54
CA CYS A 18 -5.01 -1.48 4.79
C CYS A 18 -6.21 -2.41 4.61
N LEU A 19 -7.23 -1.96 3.88
CA LEU A 19 -8.40 -2.78 3.57
C LEU A 19 -8.02 -4.02 2.76
N ILE A 20 -7.15 -3.89 1.76
CA ILE A 20 -6.71 -5.04 0.95
C ILE A 20 -5.97 -6.06 1.81
N ASN A 21 -5.05 -5.63 2.68
CA ASN A 21 -4.35 -6.55 3.58
C ASN A 21 -5.33 -7.21 4.56
N PHE A 22 -6.21 -6.43 5.19
CA PHE A 22 -7.19 -6.96 6.14
C PHE A 22 -8.17 -7.96 5.51
N PHE A 23 -8.67 -7.66 4.31
CA PHE A 23 -9.53 -8.60 3.58
C PHE A 23 -8.75 -9.78 3.02
N GLY A 24 -7.46 -9.62 2.71
CA GLY A 24 -6.57 -10.71 2.32
C GLY A 24 -6.39 -11.73 3.46
N ASP A 25 -6.05 -11.23 4.65
CA ASP A 25 -5.94 -12.03 5.87
C ASP A 25 -7.27 -12.78 6.14
N MET A 26 -8.40 -12.07 6.02
CA MET A 26 -9.73 -12.65 6.24
C MET A 26 -10.12 -13.69 5.17
N ALA A 27 -9.79 -13.44 3.90
CA ALA A 27 -10.14 -14.34 2.80
C ALA A 27 -9.29 -15.61 2.79
N LEU A 28 -8.02 -15.50 3.17
CA LEU A 28 -7.10 -16.63 3.27
C LEU A 28 -7.27 -17.38 4.58
N GLY A 29 -7.83 -16.73 5.62
CA GLY A 29 -7.99 -17.32 6.95
C GLY A 29 -6.66 -17.62 7.63
N VAL A 30 -5.57 -17.04 7.13
CA VAL A 30 -4.22 -17.24 7.64
C VAL A 30 -3.88 -16.09 8.56
N ASN A 31 -3.30 -16.42 9.72
CA ASN A 31 -2.75 -15.44 10.64
C ASN A 31 -1.24 -15.66 10.70
N ILE A 32 -0.46 -14.71 10.16
CA ILE A 32 1.00 -14.79 10.13
C ILE A 32 1.57 -14.80 11.56
N GLU A 33 0.82 -14.29 12.54
CA GLU A 33 1.20 -14.21 13.94
C GLU A 33 1.06 -15.53 14.71
N LEU A 34 0.26 -16.47 14.22
CA LEU A 34 0.05 -17.78 14.86
C LEU A 34 1.04 -18.79 14.31
N PHE A 35 1.80 -19.41 15.21
CA PHE A 35 2.76 -20.45 14.89
C PHE A 35 2.24 -21.82 15.34
N TRP A 36 1.95 -22.68 14.38
CA TRP A 36 1.48 -24.06 14.57
C TRP A 36 2.58 -25.10 14.27
N GLY A 37 3.85 -24.67 14.20
CA GLY A 37 4.97 -25.49 13.74
C GLY A 37 5.25 -25.37 12.25
N LEU A 38 5.91 -26.36 11.63
CA LEU A 38 6.26 -26.34 10.20
C LEU A 38 5.04 -26.34 9.27
N GLN A 39 3.86 -26.73 9.78
CA GLN A 39 2.59 -26.68 9.04
C GLN A 39 2.09 -25.24 8.80
N THR A 40 2.65 -24.26 9.50
CA THR A 40 2.36 -22.83 9.28
C THR A 40 2.85 -22.34 7.91
N PHE A 41 3.86 -23.01 7.33
CA PHE A 41 4.47 -22.61 6.06
C PHE A 41 3.78 -23.28 4.86
N ASP A 42 2.48 -23.05 4.72
CA ASP A 42 1.72 -23.53 3.59
C ASP A 42 1.70 -22.48 2.45
N ALA A 43 1.13 -22.87 1.31
CA ALA A 43 1.05 -21.99 0.14
C ALA A 43 0.17 -20.77 0.41
N LEU A 44 -0.87 -20.89 1.24
CA LEU A 44 -1.76 -19.78 1.59
C LEU A 44 -1.03 -18.73 2.43
N TRP A 45 -0.22 -19.15 3.41
CA TRP A 45 0.63 -18.27 4.18
C TRP A 45 1.63 -17.53 3.30
N PHE A 46 2.22 -18.21 2.30
CA PHE A 46 3.11 -17.54 1.34
C PHE A 46 2.37 -16.50 0.49
N ILE A 47 1.15 -16.80 0.03
CA ILE A 47 0.31 -15.86 -0.73
C ILE A 47 -0.05 -14.66 0.15
N ASP A 48 -0.39 -14.89 1.41
CA ASP A 48 -0.73 -13.83 2.36
C ASP A 48 0.47 -12.93 2.69
N MET A 49 1.67 -13.50 2.77
CA MET A 49 2.88 -12.73 3.07
C MET A 49 3.43 -11.96 1.87
N PHE A 50 3.30 -12.49 0.65
CA PHE A 50 3.93 -11.88 -0.53
C PHE A 50 2.93 -11.29 -1.53
N VAL A 51 1.86 -12.02 -1.86
CA VAL A 51 0.95 -11.63 -2.94
C VAL A 51 -0.03 -10.57 -2.48
N VAL A 52 -0.65 -10.75 -1.31
CA VAL A 52 -1.60 -9.78 -0.74
C VAL A 52 -0.95 -8.40 -0.55
N PRO A 53 0.23 -8.28 0.09
CA PRO A 53 0.87 -6.99 0.31
C PRO A 53 1.38 -6.39 -0.98
N LEU A 54 1.83 -7.20 -1.94
CA LEU A 54 2.20 -6.74 -3.28
C LEU A 54 1.01 -6.11 -4.00
N ILE A 55 -0.18 -6.73 -3.96
CA ILE A 55 -1.40 -6.16 -4.54
C ILE A 55 -1.79 -4.87 -3.81
N ALA A 56 -1.74 -4.87 -2.47
CA ALA A 56 -2.01 -3.67 -1.67
C ALA A 56 -1.07 -2.52 -2.04
N GLY A 57 0.22 -2.80 -2.14
CA GLY A 57 1.25 -1.85 -2.58
C GLY A 57 1.01 -1.34 -4.00
N LEU A 58 0.65 -2.23 -4.93
CA LEU A 58 0.30 -1.86 -6.30
C LEU A 58 -0.86 -0.87 -6.33
N VAL A 59 -1.93 -1.13 -5.58
CA VAL A 59 -3.09 -0.22 -5.49
C VAL A 59 -2.71 1.12 -4.87
N VAL A 60 -1.92 1.13 -3.79
CA VAL A 60 -1.42 2.36 -3.16
C VAL A 60 -0.58 3.17 -4.16
N GLY A 61 0.31 2.51 -4.88
CA GLY A 61 1.12 3.11 -5.95
C GLY A 61 0.28 3.68 -7.08
N LEU A 62 -0.81 3.00 -7.47
CA LEU A 62 -1.77 3.47 -8.46
C LEU A 62 -2.56 4.70 -7.99
N ILE A 63 -2.92 4.80 -6.71
CA ILE A 63 -3.69 5.93 -6.19
C ILE A 63 -2.80 7.18 -6.00
N PHE A 64 -1.59 7.00 -5.48
CA PHE A 64 -0.72 8.10 -5.08
C PHE A 64 0.24 8.56 -6.18
N GLY A 65 0.73 7.66 -7.04
CA GLY A 65 1.70 7.97 -8.10
C GLY A 65 3.10 8.27 -7.56
N LEU A 66 3.70 9.41 -7.97
CA LEU A 66 5.09 9.79 -7.66
C LEU A 66 5.32 9.94 -6.14
N GLY A 67 6.07 8.98 -5.57
CA GLY A 67 6.39 8.92 -4.14
C GLY A 67 5.63 7.83 -3.36
N GLY A 68 4.83 7.00 -4.04
CA GLY A 68 4.08 5.91 -3.43
C GLY A 68 4.95 4.86 -2.72
N LYS A 69 6.23 4.72 -3.11
CA LYS A 69 7.16 3.75 -2.52
C LYS A 69 7.22 3.79 -0.99
N TRP A 70 7.26 4.98 -0.40
CA TRP A 70 7.32 5.15 1.06
C TRP A 70 5.96 4.95 1.71
N LEU A 71 4.89 5.26 0.98
CA LEU A 71 3.53 5.16 1.46
C LEU A 71 3.06 3.71 1.55
N CYS A 72 3.60 2.83 0.70
CA CYS A 72 3.27 1.40 0.64
C CYS A 72 3.76 0.60 1.84
N TYR A 73 4.69 1.14 2.64
CA TYR A 73 5.16 0.48 3.86
C TYR A 73 4.14 0.53 5.01
N PHE A 74 3.33 1.58 5.07
CA PHE A 74 2.39 1.78 6.17
C PHE A 74 1.24 0.75 6.20
N PRO A 75 0.59 0.40 5.08
CA PRO A 75 -0.51 -0.55 5.11
C PRO A 75 -0.19 -1.91 5.73
N PRO A 76 0.84 -2.66 5.28
CA PRO A 76 1.15 -3.95 5.90
C PRO A 76 1.62 -3.78 7.35
N LEU A 77 2.37 -2.71 7.66
CA LEU A 77 2.83 -2.45 9.03
C LEU A 77 1.65 -2.24 9.99
N ILE A 78 0.67 -1.41 9.61
CA ILE A 78 -0.49 -1.10 10.44
C ILE A 78 -1.34 -2.35 10.67
N VAL A 79 -1.63 -3.10 9.61
CA VAL A 79 -2.48 -4.30 9.70
C VAL A 79 -1.81 -5.37 10.55
N ARG A 80 -0.53 -5.68 10.31
CA ARG A 80 0.19 -6.70 11.08
C ARG A 80 0.40 -6.30 12.55
N LEU A 81 0.69 -5.03 12.83
CA LEU A 81 0.75 -4.55 14.22
C LEU A 81 -0.60 -4.72 14.91
N PHE A 82 -1.69 -4.33 14.25
CA PHE A 82 -3.03 -4.44 14.81
C PHE A 82 -3.40 -5.89 15.11
N SER A 83 -3.17 -6.80 14.16
CA SER A 83 -3.43 -8.24 14.32
C SER A 83 -2.59 -8.85 15.45
N TYR A 84 -1.29 -8.52 15.52
CA TYR A 84 -0.41 -9.00 16.59
C TYR A 84 -0.87 -8.50 17.98
N PHE A 85 -1.22 -7.22 18.12
CA PHE A 85 -1.73 -6.69 19.40
C PHE A 85 -3.08 -7.28 19.77
N TYR A 86 -3.97 -7.48 18.79
CA TYR A 86 -5.26 -8.09 19.00
C TYR A 86 -5.11 -9.51 19.55
N LEU A 87 -4.24 -10.32 18.94
CA LEU A 87 -3.95 -11.69 19.39
C LEU A 87 -3.21 -11.74 20.73
N ALA A 88 -2.30 -10.80 20.97
CA ALA A 88 -1.51 -10.77 22.21
C ALA A 88 -2.32 -10.31 23.45
N LYS A 89 -3.38 -9.53 23.27
CA LYS A 89 -4.12 -8.89 24.38
C LYS A 89 -5.58 -9.29 24.51
N PHE A 90 -6.24 -9.65 23.41
CA PHE A 90 -7.69 -9.79 23.38
C PHE A 90 -8.18 -11.15 22.88
N ALA A 91 -7.44 -11.81 21.99
CA ALA A 91 -7.86 -13.11 21.47
C ALA A 91 -7.36 -14.27 22.33
N VAL A 92 -8.16 -15.34 22.39
CA VAL A 92 -7.71 -16.64 22.91
C VAL A 92 -6.91 -17.31 21.80
N ILE A 93 -5.66 -17.65 22.08
CA ILE A 93 -4.83 -18.40 21.16
C ILE A 93 -5.42 -19.81 21.05
N PRO A 94 -5.83 -20.26 19.85
CA PRO A 94 -6.45 -21.56 19.68
C PRO A 94 -5.48 -22.71 19.99
N ASP A 95 -6.02 -23.82 20.52
CA ASP A 95 -5.26 -24.93 21.08
C ASP A 95 -4.29 -25.54 20.04
N GLY A 96 -2.99 -25.48 20.34
CA GLY A 96 -1.92 -25.98 19.46
C GLY A 96 -1.16 -24.89 18.69
N ALA A 97 -1.65 -23.65 18.71
CA ALA A 97 -0.90 -22.50 18.22
C ALA A 97 -0.15 -21.81 19.35
N SER A 98 1.00 -21.22 19.03
CA SER A 98 1.67 -20.26 19.91
C SER A 98 1.83 -18.93 19.19
N LEU A 99 1.79 -17.84 19.95
CA LEU A 99 2.11 -16.52 19.39
C LEU A 99 3.58 -16.53 18.97
N MET A 100 3.85 -16.13 17.74
CA MET A 100 5.20 -16.13 17.21
C MET A 100 6.11 -15.21 18.03
N PRO A 101 7.35 -15.62 18.36
CA PRO A 101 8.30 -14.75 19.04
C PRO A 101 8.52 -13.46 18.27
N MET A 102 8.58 -12.33 18.97
CA MET A 102 8.63 -10.99 18.37
C MET A 102 9.75 -10.83 17.32
N GLY A 103 10.90 -11.50 17.49
CA GLY A 103 11.99 -11.49 16.50
C GLY A 103 11.64 -12.18 15.18
N TRP A 104 11.02 -13.36 15.25
CA TRP A 104 10.59 -14.10 14.05
C TRP A 104 9.42 -13.41 13.35
N TRP A 105 8.46 -12.91 14.13
CA TRP A 105 7.36 -12.13 13.59
C TRP A 105 7.86 -10.85 12.89
N GLY A 106 8.78 -10.12 13.52
CA GLY A 106 9.37 -8.91 12.94
C GLY A 106 10.07 -9.15 11.61
N PHE A 107 10.74 -10.30 11.45
CA PHE A 107 11.34 -10.70 10.19
C PHE A 107 10.28 -10.86 9.08
N PHE A 108 9.17 -11.55 9.35
CA PHE A 108 8.09 -11.70 8.37
C PHE A 108 7.37 -10.39 8.07
N VAL A 109 7.22 -9.50 9.05
CA VAL A 109 6.70 -8.15 8.82
C VAL A 109 7.59 -7.38 7.85
N ILE A 110 8.91 -7.45 7.99
CA ILE A 110 9.84 -6.80 7.04
C ILE A 110 9.67 -7.39 5.63
N LEU A 111 9.55 -8.71 5.49
CA LEU A 111 9.31 -9.34 4.18
C LEU A 111 7.99 -8.89 3.55
N THR A 112 6.93 -8.80 4.35
CA THR A 112 5.60 -8.31 3.95
C THR A 112 5.69 -6.85 3.49
N ILE A 113 6.44 -6.01 4.21
CA ILE A 113 6.69 -4.61 3.92
C ILE A 113 7.47 -4.46 2.59
N GLU A 114 8.51 -5.26 2.39
CA GLU A 114 9.28 -5.26 1.14
C GLU A 114 8.43 -5.73 -0.06
N ALA A 115 7.60 -6.76 0.11
CA ALA A 115 6.67 -7.21 -0.92
C ALA A 115 5.68 -6.10 -1.34
N ALA A 116 5.15 -5.34 -0.37
CA ALA A 116 4.32 -4.17 -0.65
C ALA A 116 5.10 -3.04 -1.34
N ALA A 117 6.37 -2.84 -0.99
CA ALA A 117 7.23 -1.86 -1.65
C ALA A 117 7.44 -2.19 -3.13
N PHE A 118 7.70 -3.47 -3.45
CA PHE A 118 7.77 -3.95 -4.84
C PHE A 118 6.47 -3.67 -5.59
N GLY A 119 5.32 -3.95 -4.98
CA GLY A 119 4.01 -3.60 -5.53
C GLY A 119 3.86 -2.11 -5.81
N GLY A 120 4.25 -1.26 -4.85
CA GLY A 120 4.22 0.20 -4.97
C GLY A 120 5.06 0.74 -6.12
N VAL A 121 6.27 0.20 -6.29
CA VAL A 121 7.15 0.54 -7.42
C VAL A 121 6.53 0.09 -8.74
N ALA A 122 5.95 -1.12 -8.80
CA ALA A 122 5.27 -1.61 -9.99
C ALA A 122 4.07 -0.72 -10.37
N GLY A 123 3.23 -0.34 -9.40
CA GLY A 123 2.12 0.58 -9.60
C GLY A 123 2.56 1.95 -10.11
N GLU A 124 3.66 2.50 -9.56
CA GLU A 124 4.23 3.77 -10.03
C GLU A 124 4.72 3.66 -11.49
N ILE A 125 5.36 2.54 -11.86
CA ILE A 125 5.83 2.30 -13.24
C ILE A 125 4.64 2.18 -14.21
N MET A 126 3.56 1.50 -13.82
CA MET A 126 2.35 1.35 -14.66
C MET A 126 1.70 2.71 -14.97
N ILE A 127 1.65 3.61 -13.99
CA ILE A 127 1.17 4.99 -14.21
C ILE A 127 2.10 5.77 -15.12
N LYS A 128 3.43 5.67 -14.92
CA LYS A 128 4.38 6.41 -15.77
C LYS A 128 4.32 5.96 -17.23
N LYS A 129 4.14 4.66 -17.48
CA LYS A 129 3.95 4.13 -18.85
C LYS A 129 2.64 4.60 -19.49
N THR A 130 1.59 4.86 -18.71
CA THR A 130 0.33 5.43 -19.22
C THR A 130 0.38 6.96 -19.38
N TYR A 131 1.12 7.68 -18.51
CA TYR A 131 1.30 9.13 -18.60
C TYR A 131 2.22 9.57 -19.75
N GLY A 132 3.10 8.70 -20.23
CA GLY A 132 3.96 8.94 -21.40
C GLY A 132 3.23 9.05 -22.75
N ARG A 133 1.90 8.86 -22.78
CA ARG A 133 1.06 9.01 -24.00
C ARG A 133 0.33 10.35 -24.11
N MET A 134 0.46 11.28 -23.17
CA MET A 134 -0.03 12.65 -23.38
C MET A 134 1.12 13.55 -23.88
N PRO A 135 1.06 14.02 -25.13
CA PRO A 135 2.12 14.84 -25.69
C PRO A 135 2.24 16.16 -24.92
N ARG A 136 3.48 16.50 -24.56
CA ARG A 136 3.95 17.68 -23.79
C ARG A 136 3.49 19.05 -24.32
N HIS A 137 2.76 19.12 -25.44
CA HIS A 137 2.34 20.37 -26.07
C HIS A 137 1.07 21.00 -25.46
N LEU A 138 0.29 20.24 -24.67
CA LEU A 138 -0.92 20.76 -24.00
C LEU A 138 -0.62 21.54 -22.70
N TYR A 139 0.64 21.59 -22.25
CA TYR A 139 1.00 22.31 -21.02
C TYR A 139 1.44 23.77 -21.24
N HIS A 140 1.56 24.23 -22.48
CA HIS A 140 2.04 25.58 -22.84
C HIS A 140 1.03 26.40 -23.67
N LYS A 141 -0.26 26.36 -23.32
CA LYS A 141 -1.22 27.32 -23.88
C LYS A 141 -2.35 27.65 -22.91
N ASP A 142 -2.00 28.34 -21.82
CA ASP A 142 -2.95 29.21 -21.09
C ASP A 142 -2.27 30.16 -20.09
N GLN A 143 -1.07 30.65 -20.40
CA GLN A 143 -0.40 31.73 -19.66
C GLN A 143 0.18 32.79 -20.59
N GLY A 144 -0.61 33.26 -21.56
CA GLY A 144 -0.18 34.32 -22.46
C GLY A 144 -1.31 35.19 -22.99
N ARG A 145 -1.36 36.42 -22.48
CA ARG A 145 -2.09 37.63 -22.93
C ARG A 145 -3.52 37.84 -22.42
N PRO A 146 -3.73 38.84 -21.54
CA PRO A 146 -4.72 39.87 -21.81
C PRO A 146 -4.14 40.92 -22.78
N ASP A 147 -4.98 41.36 -23.69
CA ASP A 147 -4.75 42.28 -24.80
C ASP A 147 -3.96 43.54 -24.44
N SER A 148 -2.90 43.79 -25.19
CA SER A 148 -2.56 45.15 -25.60
C SER A 148 -3.56 45.55 -26.69
N ASP A 149 -4.57 46.36 -26.36
CA ASP A 149 -5.20 47.32 -27.29
C ASP A 149 -6.25 48.17 -26.56
N LYS A 150 -5.86 49.38 -26.15
CA LYS A 150 -6.73 50.56 -26.19
C LYS A 150 -5.91 51.73 -26.73
N PRO A 151 -6.43 52.46 -27.75
CA PRO A 151 -5.69 53.50 -28.47
C PRO A 151 -5.59 54.78 -27.65
N GLU A 152 -4.59 55.61 -28.01
CA GLU A 152 -4.41 56.98 -27.55
C GLU A 152 -5.63 57.86 -27.88
N SER A 153 -6.12 58.61 -26.89
CA SER A 153 -6.68 59.97 -27.01
C SER A 153 -6.77 60.62 -25.63
#